data_AF-A0A9P8F0S4-F1
#
_entry.id   AF-A0A9P8F0S4-F1
#
_cell.length_a   1.000
_cell.length_b   1.000
_cell.length_c   1.000
_cell.angle_alpha   90.00
_cell.angle_beta   90.00
_cell.angle_gamma   90.00
#
_symmetry.space_group_name_H-M   'P 1'
#
loop_
_entity.id
_entity.type
_entity.pdbx_description
1 polymer ?
#
loop_
_entity_poly.entity_id
_entity_poly.type
_entity_poly.pdbx_seq_one_letter_code
_entity_poly.pdbx_strand_id
1 'polypeptide(L)'
;KEKLLAEKRNREVRLEELKEAIETLWDKLGVEESERKPFLASNRGCGLRAMNEFEDELARLNELKRQNLHLFVEDARFMLQELWDGLYFSEEEMLEFTPAFSADVYSDALLEAHEAEIARLEALREQRAPTLAMVDKYRSLVKDRDDLAASSQDASRLMLRGQKGEKRDPTRLLREEKMRKRIAKELPKVESDLRQILEEWEEEYGRPFLVHGERYLDELEATSQKPATQGSVRSKTPSIPPRSKTPSSIPPSTVRPKSAAAAAPTTAIKNQTLRGPPRSKTPTASRNPLASSVMGPPLSNSSSNSSFAASVGPASLRSPSKIPGRQPLSNMLQAGSSTARRPPPGPLGHCRTESDSSTLRSRMAPPPR
;
A
#
# COMPACT_ATOMS: atom_id res chain seq x y z
N LYS A 1 65.13 21.05 -18.86
CA LYS A 1 65.02 19.58 -18.67
C LYS A 1 64.13 19.26 -17.48
N GLU A 2 64.43 19.80 -16.29
CA GLU A 2 63.64 19.60 -15.08
C GLU A 2 62.16 20.00 -15.21
N LYS A 3 61.87 21.17 -15.81
CA LYS A 3 60.50 21.63 -16.08
C LYS A 3 59.66 20.65 -16.91
N LEU A 4 60.24 20.07 -17.97
CA LEU A 4 59.56 19.09 -18.83
C LEU A 4 59.32 17.75 -18.12
N LEU A 5 60.26 17.33 -17.25
CA LEU A 5 60.08 16.13 -16.43
C LEU A 5 58.99 16.31 -15.38
N ALA A 6 58.91 17.49 -14.76
CA ALA A 6 57.84 17.83 -13.82
C ALA A 6 56.47 17.86 -14.52
N GLU A 7 56.39 18.45 -15.72
CA GLU A 7 55.17 18.51 -16.51
C GLU A 7 54.71 17.12 -16.98
N LYS A 8 55.65 16.25 -17.38
CA LYS A 8 55.37 14.85 -17.70
C LYS A 8 54.81 14.11 -16.48
N ARG A 9 55.47 14.24 -15.32
CA ARG A 9 55.02 13.60 -14.07
C ARG A 9 53.63 14.09 -13.66
N ASN A 10 53.33 15.37 -13.82
CA ASN A 10 51.99 15.92 -13.53
C ASN A 10 50.91 15.32 -14.46
N ARG A 11 51.22 15.16 -15.76
CA ARG A 11 50.32 14.46 -16.70
C ARG A 11 50.12 12.99 -16.34
N GLU A 12 51.17 12.30 -15.91
CA GLU A 12 51.08 10.90 -15.48
C GLU A 12 50.16 10.77 -14.25
N VAL A 13 50.29 11.65 -13.26
CA VAL A 13 49.42 11.67 -12.07
C VAL A 13 47.97 11.93 -12.45
N ARG A 14 47.68 13.00 -13.21
CA ARG A 14 46.31 13.33 -13.64
C ARG A 14 45.68 12.20 -14.46
N LEU A 15 46.46 11.55 -15.32
CA LEU A 15 45.96 10.47 -16.15
C LEU A 15 45.66 9.21 -15.31
N GLU A 16 46.39 8.98 -14.23
CA GLU A 16 46.08 7.90 -13.30
C GLU A 16 44.79 8.21 -12.51
N GLU A 17 44.61 9.44 -12.03
CA GLU A 17 43.36 9.87 -11.38
C GLU A 17 42.14 9.71 -12.32
N LEU A 18 42.28 10.07 -13.59
CA LEU A 18 41.22 9.88 -14.59
C LEU A 18 40.90 8.40 -14.81
N LYS A 19 41.91 7.53 -14.89
CA LYS A 19 41.70 6.08 -15.03
C LYS A 19 40.98 5.51 -13.83
N GLU A 20 41.42 5.83 -12.61
CA GLU A 20 40.78 5.35 -11.39
C GLU A 20 39.30 5.77 -11.37
N ALA A 21 39.00 7.02 -11.70
CA ALA A 21 37.61 7.50 -11.80
C ALA A 21 36.80 6.74 -12.86
N ILE A 22 37.37 6.50 -14.04
CA ILE A 22 36.71 5.75 -15.13
C ILE A 22 36.49 4.29 -14.76
N GLU A 23 37.47 3.62 -14.15
CA GLU A 23 37.37 2.23 -13.72
C GLU A 23 36.23 2.05 -12.71
N THR A 24 36.14 2.95 -11.72
CA THR A 24 35.03 2.92 -10.76
C THR A 24 33.66 3.11 -11.42
N LEU A 25 33.56 3.95 -12.45
CA LEU A 25 32.32 4.16 -13.20
C LEU A 25 31.99 2.98 -14.11
N TRP A 26 32.97 2.39 -14.78
CA TRP A 26 32.77 1.19 -15.57
C TRP A 26 32.25 0.02 -14.72
N ASP A 27 32.75 -0.14 -13.50
CA ASP A 27 32.26 -1.16 -12.57
C ASP A 27 30.83 -0.87 -12.11
N LYS A 28 30.53 0.37 -11.71
CA LYS A 28 29.19 0.78 -11.28
C LYS A 28 28.15 0.70 -12.41
N LEU A 29 28.54 1.02 -13.64
CA LEU A 29 27.67 0.99 -14.82
C LEU A 29 27.66 -0.36 -15.54
N GLY A 30 28.46 -1.33 -15.10
CA GLY A 30 28.51 -2.68 -15.68
C GLY A 30 29.06 -2.72 -17.11
N VAL A 31 29.95 -1.80 -17.49
CA VAL A 31 30.57 -1.78 -18.83
C VAL A 31 31.45 -3.02 -18.99
N GLU A 32 31.23 -3.80 -20.04
CA GLU A 32 31.94 -5.07 -20.26
C GLU A 32 33.43 -4.87 -20.58
N GLU A 33 34.27 -5.84 -20.21
CA GLU A 33 35.71 -5.85 -20.56
C GLU A 33 35.96 -5.80 -22.07
N SER A 34 35.00 -6.27 -22.88
CA SER A 34 35.03 -6.22 -24.33
C SER A 34 35.14 -4.78 -24.86
N GLU A 35 34.56 -3.81 -24.16
CA GLU A 35 34.63 -2.37 -24.47
C GLU A 35 35.83 -1.69 -23.79
N ARG A 36 36.15 -2.09 -22.55
CA ARG A 36 37.28 -1.50 -21.79
C ARG A 36 38.64 -1.77 -22.43
N LYS A 37 38.89 -3.02 -22.86
CA LYS A 37 40.21 -3.45 -23.37
C LYS A 37 40.64 -2.71 -24.64
N PRO A 38 39.80 -2.54 -25.68
CA PRO A 38 40.16 -1.74 -26.85
C PRO A 38 40.44 -0.28 -26.53
N PHE A 39 39.67 0.33 -25.62
CA PHE A 39 39.87 1.72 -25.20
C PHE A 39 41.24 1.91 -24.53
N LEU A 40 41.57 1.10 -23.54
CA LEU A 40 42.87 1.14 -22.84
C LEU A 40 44.04 0.82 -23.78
N ALA A 41 43.85 -0.10 -24.74
CA ALA A 41 44.87 -0.43 -25.73
C ALA A 41 45.15 0.72 -26.70
N SER A 42 44.11 1.49 -27.05
CA SER A 42 44.18 2.62 -27.98
C SER A 42 44.76 3.89 -27.33
N ASN A 43 44.58 4.04 -26.02
CA ASN A 43 44.96 5.23 -25.24
C ASN A 43 46.15 4.97 -24.31
N ARG A 44 47.28 4.54 -24.89
CA ARG A 44 48.54 4.29 -24.16
C ARG A 44 49.40 5.54 -24.01
N GLY A 45 50.01 5.69 -22.84
CA GLY A 45 50.98 6.76 -22.53
C GLY A 45 50.36 8.00 -21.89
N CYS A 46 51.15 9.07 -21.73
CA CYS A 46 50.77 10.31 -21.04
C CYS A 46 50.68 11.54 -21.99
N GLY A 47 50.39 11.30 -23.26
CA GLY A 47 50.27 12.35 -24.27
C GLY A 47 48.95 13.13 -24.14
N LEU A 48 48.91 14.36 -24.68
CA LEU A 48 47.70 15.20 -24.67
C LEU A 48 46.50 14.50 -25.32
N ARG A 49 46.72 13.72 -26.39
CA ARG A 49 45.66 12.93 -27.01
C ARG A 49 45.04 11.94 -26.04
N ALA A 50 45.86 11.11 -25.37
CA ALA A 50 45.36 10.11 -24.43
C ALA A 50 44.61 10.78 -23.28
N MET A 51 45.13 11.88 -22.75
CA MET A 51 44.49 12.64 -21.68
C MET A 51 43.11 13.17 -22.08
N ASN A 52 42.97 13.75 -23.28
CA ASN A 52 41.66 14.21 -23.79
C ASN A 52 40.69 13.03 -23.96
N GLU A 53 41.14 11.88 -24.47
CA GLU A 53 40.29 10.71 -24.68
C GLU A 53 39.79 10.13 -23.34
N PHE A 54 40.62 10.16 -22.29
CA PHE A 54 40.19 9.81 -20.92
C PHE A 54 39.21 10.85 -20.36
N GLU A 55 39.42 12.15 -20.58
CA GLU A 55 38.46 13.19 -20.15
C GLU A 55 37.11 13.05 -20.87
N ASP A 56 37.11 12.76 -22.17
CA ASP A 56 35.92 12.54 -22.98
C ASP A 56 35.17 11.27 -22.54
N GLU A 57 35.89 10.17 -22.27
CA GLU A 57 35.27 8.94 -21.75
C GLU A 57 34.69 9.16 -20.34
N LEU A 58 35.40 9.88 -19.45
CA LEU A 58 34.88 10.23 -18.14
C LEU A 58 33.60 11.09 -18.27
N ALA A 59 33.57 12.05 -19.20
CA ALA A 59 32.38 12.85 -19.46
C ALA A 59 31.22 11.99 -20.00
N ARG A 60 31.49 11.08 -20.94
CA ARG A 60 30.51 10.12 -21.47
C ARG A 60 29.93 9.24 -20.37
N LEU A 61 30.76 8.69 -19.48
CA LEU A 61 30.32 7.83 -18.38
C LEU A 61 29.52 8.60 -17.33
N ASN A 62 29.91 9.83 -17.00
CA ASN A 62 29.12 10.68 -16.09
C ASN A 62 27.76 11.04 -16.69
N GLU A 63 27.70 11.30 -17.98
CA GLU A 63 26.43 11.53 -18.68
C GLU A 63 25.56 10.26 -18.69
N LEU A 64 26.15 9.10 -18.95
CA LEU A 64 25.44 7.81 -18.86
C LEU A 64 24.93 7.54 -17.44
N LYS A 65 25.73 7.84 -16.42
CA LYS A 65 25.33 7.77 -15.01
C LYS A 65 24.14 8.68 -14.75
N ARG A 66 24.20 9.94 -15.16
CA ARG A 66 23.10 10.92 -15.02
C ARG A 66 21.83 10.45 -15.72
N GLN A 67 21.96 9.86 -16.90
CA GLN A 67 20.83 9.29 -17.65
C GLN A 67 20.19 8.13 -16.92
N ASN A 68 20.91 7.35 -16.10
CA ASN A 68 20.33 6.26 -15.34
C ASN A 68 19.88 6.69 -13.92
N LEU A 69 20.41 7.79 -13.40
CA LEU A 69 20.21 8.21 -12.01
C LEU A 69 18.75 8.43 -11.63
N HIS A 70 17.94 8.94 -12.57
CA HIS A 70 16.51 9.13 -12.35
C HIS A 70 15.78 7.83 -11.98
N LEU A 71 16.18 6.69 -12.52
CA LEU A 71 15.56 5.40 -12.21
C LEU A 71 15.71 5.05 -10.72
N PHE A 72 16.91 5.27 -10.17
CA PHE A 72 17.19 4.99 -8.76
C PHE A 72 16.47 5.97 -7.82
N VAL A 73 16.40 7.25 -8.18
CA VAL A 73 15.67 8.24 -7.39
C VAL A 73 14.17 7.98 -7.39
N GLU A 74 13.59 7.61 -8.55
CA GLU A 74 12.16 7.28 -8.64
C GLU A 74 11.83 5.99 -7.88
N ASP A 75 12.69 4.98 -7.93
CA ASP A 75 12.53 3.76 -7.12
C ASP A 75 12.62 4.07 -5.62
N ALA A 76 13.59 4.90 -5.21
CA ALA A 76 13.70 5.35 -3.83
C ALA A 76 12.47 6.16 -3.37
N ARG A 77 11.88 6.99 -4.24
CA ARG A 77 10.61 7.70 -3.95
C ARG A 77 9.45 6.75 -3.78
N PHE A 78 9.37 5.70 -4.59
CA PHE A 78 8.36 4.67 -4.42
C PHE A 78 8.51 3.96 -3.07
N MET A 79 9.74 3.58 -2.69
CA MET A 79 10.02 3.01 -1.37
C MET A 79 9.66 3.96 -0.22
N LEU A 80 10.00 5.25 -0.33
CA LEU A 80 9.60 6.27 0.65
C LEU A 80 8.08 6.33 0.79
N GLN A 81 7.33 6.31 -0.32
CA GLN A 81 5.87 6.31 -0.28
C GLN A 81 5.32 5.08 0.45
N GLU A 82 5.84 3.89 0.18
CA GLU A 82 5.42 2.66 0.88
C GLU A 82 5.71 2.74 2.39
N LEU A 83 6.86 3.31 2.77
CA LEU A 83 7.22 3.52 4.17
C LEU A 83 6.33 4.57 4.84
N TRP A 84 6.04 5.68 4.18
CA TRP A 84 5.13 6.71 4.67
C TRP A 84 3.71 6.17 4.88
N ASP A 85 3.19 5.41 3.93
CA ASP A 85 1.88 4.76 4.03
C ASP A 85 1.86 3.75 5.19
N GLY A 86 2.89 2.91 5.30
CA GLY A 86 3.01 1.89 6.34
C GLY A 86 3.26 2.44 7.75
N LEU A 87 3.82 3.65 7.86
CA LEU A 87 4.04 4.36 9.11
C LEU A 87 2.90 5.33 9.46
N TYR A 88 1.88 5.44 8.60
CA TYR A 88 0.78 6.38 8.73
C TYR A 88 1.22 7.86 8.81
N PHE A 89 2.17 8.27 7.97
CA PHE A 89 2.60 9.67 7.93
C PHE A 89 1.44 10.59 7.50
N SER A 90 1.47 11.82 8.00
CA SER A 90 0.66 12.94 7.47
C SER A 90 1.34 13.59 6.26
N GLU A 91 0.56 14.32 5.47
CA GLU A 91 1.09 15.12 4.36
C GLU A 91 2.11 16.16 4.87
N GLU A 92 1.87 16.74 6.06
CA GLU A 92 2.78 17.71 6.68
C GLU A 92 4.15 17.07 7.02
N GLU A 93 4.16 15.86 7.59
CA GLU A 93 5.40 15.12 7.88
C GLU A 93 6.12 14.69 6.60
N MET A 94 5.38 14.28 5.56
CA MET A 94 5.98 13.93 4.26
C MET A 94 6.69 15.15 3.65
N LEU A 95 6.08 16.34 3.74
CA LEU A 95 6.61 17.59 3.21
C LEU A 95 7.86 18.09 3.94
N GLU A 96 8.14 17.61 5.16
CA GLU A 96 9.38 17.93 5.88
C GLU A 96 10.61 17.42 5.12
N PHE A 97 10.49 16.26 4.46
CA PHE A 97 11.53 15.75 3.57
C PHE A 97 11.41 16.34 2.15
N THR A 98 11.76 17.63 2.05
CA THR A 98 11.79 18.39 0.79
C THR A 98 12.49 17.71 -0.41
N PRO A 99 13.56 16.90 -0.25
CA PRO A 99 14.20 16.23 -1.38
C PRO A 99 13.28 15.31 -2.20
N ALA A 100 12.24 14.71 -1.58
CA ALA A 100 11.28 13.85 -2.27
C ALA A 100 10.48 14.58 -3.36
N PHE A 101 10.35 15.90 -3.29
CA PHE A 101 9.51 16.69 -4.20
C PHE A 101 10.30 17.44 -5.28
N SER A 102 11.60 17.14 -5.43
CA SER A 102 12.47 17.79 -6.41
C SER A 102 12.26 17.24 -7.82
N ALA A 103 11.54 17.96 -8.68
CA ALA A 103 11.05 17.40 -9.95
C ALA A 103 12.14 16.99 -10.98
N ASP A 104 13.26 17.72 -11.08
CA ASP A 104 14.14 17.60 -12.27
C ASP A 104 15.65 17.55 -12.00
N VAL A 105 16.10 17.57 -10.74
CA VAL A 105 17.54 17.60 -10.41
C VAL A 105 17.99 16.26 -9.84
N TYR A 106 18.29 15.32 -10.73
CA TYR A 106 18.87 14.03 -10.34
C TYR A 106 20.37 14.20 -10.12
N SER A 107 20.79 14.14 -8.86
CA SER A 107 22.20 14.23 -8.44
C SER A 107 22.51 13.13 -7.42
N ASP A 108 23.79 12.74 -7.32
CA ASP A 108 24.19 11.71 -6.35
C ASP A 108 23.83 12.10 -4.92
N ALA A 109 23.99 13.37 -4.56
CA ALA A 109 23.60 13.89 -3.26
C ALA A 109 22.09 13.76 -3.01
N LEU A 110 21.27 13.88 -4.06
CA LEU A 110 19.83 13.63 -3.95
C LEU A 110 19.55 12.16 -3.65
N LEU A 111 20.18 11.25 -4.39
CA LEU A 111 20.01 9.81 -4.18
C LEU A 111 20.47 9.39 -2.78
N GLU A 112 21.65 9.85 -2.35
CA GLU A 112 22.19 9.58 -1.02
C GLU A 112 21.25 10.07 0.09
N ALA A 113 20.64 11.25 -0.08
CA ALA A 113 19.65 11.77 0.86
C ALA A 113 18.39 10.87 0.93
N HIS A 114 17.93 10.30 -0.20
CA HIS A 114 16.81 9.36 -0.20
C HIS A 114 17.19 8.03 0.48
N GLU A 115 18.36 7.47 0.17
CA GLU A 115 18.85 6.22 0.78
C GLU A 115 18.99 6.36 2.30
N ALA A 116 19.53 7.50 2.77
CA ALA A 116 19.64 7.80 4.19
C ALA A 116 18.27 7.93 4.88
N GLU A 117 17.32 8.58 4.22
CA GLU A 117 15.97 8.74 4.76
C GLU A 117 15.20 7.41 4.79
N ILE A 118 15.34 6.57 3.74
CA ILE A 118 14.79 5.21 3.72
C ILE A 118 15.34 4.42 4.91
N ALA A 119 16.66 4.40 5.11
CA ALA A 119 17.27 3.68 6.23
C ALA A 119 16.76 4.17 7.59
N ARG A 120 16.56 5.50 7.75
CA ARG A 120 15.97 6.09 8.95
C ARG A 120 14.53 5.63 9.16
N LEU A 121 13.71 5.63 8.11
CA LEU A 121 12.31 5.22 8.16
C LEU A 121 12.14 3.72 8.37
N GLU A 122 13.00 2.88 7.80
CA GLU A 122 13.02 1.44 8.05
C GLU A 122 13.33 1.14 9.53
N ALA A 123 14.34 1.80 10.10
CA ALA A 123 14.64 1.68 11.53
C ALA A 123 13.45 2.13 12.39
N LEU A 124 12.80 3.24 12.01
CA LEU A 124 11.61 3.74 12.70
C LEU A 124 10.43 2.75 12.59
N ARG A 125 10.26 2.10 11.44
CA ARG A 125 9.23 1.09 11.21
C ARG A 125 9.46 -0.14 12.07
N GLU A 126 10.70 -0.63 12.17
CA GLU A 126 11.03 -1.77 13.03
C GLU A 126 10.76 -1.43 14.50
N GLN A 127 11.16 -0.23 14.93
CA GLN A 127 10.88 0.28 16.28
C GLN A 127 9.37 0.36 16.57
N ARG A 128 8.56 0.80 15.60
CA ARG A 128 7.10 0.95 15.75
C ARG A 128 6.31 -0.33 15.43
N ALA A 129 6.97 -1.38 14.93
CA ALA A 129 6.32 -2.60 14.45
C ALA A 129 5.31 -3.23 15.42
N PRO A 130 5.59 -3.40 16.74
CA PRO A 130 4.62 -4.02 17.65
C PRO A 130 3.37 -3.16 17.83
N THR A 131 3.52 -1.84 17.91
CA THR A 131 2.41 -0.88 18.03
C THR A 131 1.60 -0.86 16.74
N LEU A 132 2.25 -0.75 15.58
CA LEU A 132 1.59 -0.75 14.27
C LEU A 132 0.79 -2.03 14.03
N ALA A 133 1.31 -3.19 14.41
CA ALA A 133 0.57 -4.45 14.31
C ALA A 133 -0.73 -4.45 15.13
N MET A 134 -0.75 -3.80 16.30
CA MET A 134 -1.97 -3.64 17.09
C MET A 134 -2.93 -2.60 16.50
N VAL A 135 -2.41 -1.50 15.94
CA VAL A 135 -3.20 -0.51 15.18
C VAL A 135 -3.90 -1.17 14.01
N ASP A 136 -3.18 -1.95 13.19
CA ASP A 136 -3.73 -2.66 12.04
C ASP A 136 -4.81 -3.66 12.44
N LYS A 137 -4.56 -4.42 13.51
CA LYS A 137 -5.53 -5.35 14.07
C LYS A 137 -6.80 -4.63 14.52
N TYR A 138 -6.68 -3.52 15.24
CA TYR A 138 -7.82 -2.71 15.65
C TYR A 138 -8.59 -2.17 14.44
N ARG A 139 -7.90 -1.53 13.48
CA ARG A 139 -8.50 -0.98 12.26
C ARG A 139 -9.22 -2.06 11.43
N SER A 140 -8.66 -3.27 11.35
CA SER A 140 -9.32 -4.41 10.68
C SER A 140 -10.63 -4.80 11.35
N LEU A 141 -10.68 -4.87 12.69
CA LEU A 141 -11.89 -5.21 13.43
C LEU A 141 -12.94 -4.10 13.36
N VAL A 142 -12.51 -2.83 13.32
CA VAL A 142 -13.40 -1.68 13.10
C VAL A 142 -14.00 -1.72 11.71
N LYS A 143 -13.19 -2.00 10.68
CA LYS A 143 -13.68 -2.18 9.32
C LYS A 143 -14.68 -3.34 9.22
N ASP A 144 -14.36 -4.49 9.82
CA ASP A 144 -15.27 -5.63 9.85
C ASP A 144 -16.60 -5.32 10.57
N ARG A 145 -16.57 -4.49 11.62
CA ARG A 145 -17.77 -3.98 12.31
C ARG A 145 -18.62 -3.15 11.37
N ASP A 146 -18.00 -2.24 10.62
CA ASP A 146 -18.70 -1.31 9.74
C ASP A 146 -19.27 -2.02 8.51
N ASP A 147 -18.52 -2.94 7.92
CA ASP A 147 -18.97 -3.80 6.82
C ASP A 147 -20.14 -4.69 7.27
N LEU A 148 -20.08 -5.22 8.49
CA LEU A 148 -21.17 -6.00 9.08
C LEU A 148 -22.40 -5.13 9.38
N ALA A 149 -22.21 -3.90 9.86
CA ALA A 149 -23.29 -2.96 10.10
C ALA A 149 -23.97 -2.57 8.78
N ALA A 150 -23.20 -2.20 7.76
CA ALA A 150 -23.69 -1.86 6.42
C ALA A 150 -24.45 -3.02 5.79
N SER A 151 -23.88 -4.22 5.81
CA SER A 151 -24.55 -5.42 5.30
C SER A 151 -25.76 -5.84 6.14
N SER A 152 -25.88 -5.40 7.41
CA SER A 152 -27.07 -5.66 8.24
C SER A 152 -28.25 -4.75 7.96
N GLN A 153 -28.02 -3.58 7.37
CA GLN A 153 -29.07 -2.66 6.96
C GLN A 153 -29.64 -2.98 5.56
N ASP A 154 -28.98 -3.85 4.78
CA ASP A 154 -29.46 -4.26 3.46
C ASP A 154 -30.62 -5.26 3.58
N ALA A 155 -31.85 -4.79 3.34
CA ALA A 155 -33.06 -5.62 3.35
C ALA A 155 -33.01 -6.77 2.32
N SER A 156 -32.24 -6.63 1.24
CA SER A 156 -32.08 -7.64 0.18
C SER A 156 -31.39 -8.91 0.68
N ARG A 157 -30.64 -8.83 1.79
CA ARG A 157 -29.96 -9.98 2.42
C ARG A 157 -30.92 -11.01 3.00
N LEU A 158 -32.11 -10.57 3.41
CA LEU A 158 -33.12 -11.38 4.11
C LEU A 158 -34.21 -11.88 3.15
N MET A 159 -34.50 -11.10 2.11
CA MET A 159 -35.55 -11.43 1.15
C MET A 159 -35.14 -12.65 0.30
N LEU A 160 -36.03 -13.65 0.25
CA LEU A 160 -35.85 -14.88 -0.54
C LEU A 160 -35.86 -14.66 -2.07
N ARG A 161 -35.86 -13.40 -2.52
CA ARG A 161 -35.94 -13.00 -3.91
C ARG A 161 -34.62 -12.38 -4.33
N GLY A 162 -33.60 -13.24 -4.46
CA GLY A 162 -32.46 -12.92 -5.30
C GLY A 162 -32.97 -12.50 -6.67
N GLN A 163 -32.35 -11.47 -7.25
CA GLN A 163 -32.59 -11.13 -8.64
C GLN A 163 -32.31 -12.39 -9.48
N LYS A 164 -33.20 -12.67 -10.43
CA LYS A 164 -33.29 -13.90 -11.25
C LYS A 164 -31.90 -14.53 -11.53
N GLY A 165 -31.50 -15.53 -10.73
CA GLY A 165 -30.29 -16.33 -10.95
C GLY A 165 -29.36 -16.50 -9.74
N GLU A 166 -29.35 -15.59 -8.76
CA GLU A 166 -28.51 -15.74 -7.57
C GLU A 166 -29.22 -16.61 -6.50
N LYS A 167 -28.73 -17.84 -6.33
CA LYS A 167 -29.12 -18.73 -5.23
C LYS A 167 -28.65 -18.11 -3.90
N ARG A 168 -29.53 -18.13 -2.90
CA ARG A 168 -29.24 -17.76 -1.50
C ARG A 168 -27.95 -18.45 -1.03
N ASP A 169 -27.07 -17.71 -0.36
CA ASP A 169 -26.00 -18.27 0.46
C ASP A 169 -26.56 -18.59 1.87
N PRO A 170 -27.02 -19.83 2.15
CA PRO A 170 -27.65 -20.16 3.43
C PRO A 170 -26.72 -19.95 4.63
N THR A 171 -25.41 -19.93 4.40
CA THR A 171 -24.37 -19.80 5.42
C THR A 171 -23.99 -18.33 5.71
N ARG A 172 -24.47 -17.37 4.92
CA ARG A 172 -24.06 -15.95 5.04
C ARG A 172 -24.45 -15.34 6.38
N LEU A 173 -25.70 -15.49 6.80
CA LEU A 173 -26.19 -14.99 8.10
C LEU A 173 -25.46 -15.64 9.29
N LEU A 174 -25.12 -16.92 9.17
CA LEU A 174 -24.42 -17.65 10.23
C LEU A 174 -22.95 -17.18 10.35
N ARG A 175 -22.30 -16.88 9.22
CA ARG A 175 -20.96 -16.28 9.17
C ARG A 175 -20.97 -14.87 9.76
N GLU A 176 -21.95 -14.05 9.39
CA GLU A 176 -22.15 -12.70 9.91
C GLU A 176 -22.37 -12.69 11.42
N GLU A 177 -23.22 -13.56 11.97
CA GLU A 177 -23.45 -13.66 13.42
C GLU A 177 -22.21 -14.15 14.17
N LYS A 178 -21.47 -15.12 13.61
CA LYS A 178 -20.18 -15.55 14.17
C LYS A 178 -19.17 -14.40 14.18
N MET A 179 -19.13 -13.62 13.10
CA MET A 179 -18.26 -12.44 13.00
C MET A 179 -18.67 -11.35 14.00
N ARG A 180 -19.97 -11.10 14.17
CA ARG A 180 -20.50 -10.18 15.19
C ARG A 180 -20.03 -10.53 16.59
N LYS A 181 -20.13 -11.81 16.95
CA LYS A 181 -19.68 -12.33 18.25
C LYS A 181 -18.17 -12.19 18.42
N ARG A 182 -17.40 -12.40 17.35
CA ARG A 182 -15.95 -12.18 17.36
C ARG A 182 -15.63 -10.72 17.64
N ILE A 183 -16.18 -9.81 16.86
CA ILE A 183 -15.97 -8.36 17.01
C ILE A 183 -16.39 -7.90 18.41
N ALA A 184 -17.57 -8.29 18.89
CA ALA A 184 -18.06 -7.89 20.22
C ALA A 184 -17.17 -8.37 21.39
N LYS A 185 -16.36 -9.42 21.18
CA LYS A 185 -15.44 -9.96 22.20
C LYS A 185 -14.00 -9.48 22.01
N GLU A 186 -13.52 -9.42 20.77
CA GLU A 186 -12.13 -9.11 20.45
C GLU A 186 -11.89 -7.60 20.37
N LEU A 187 -12.83 -6.81 19.82
CA LEU A 187 -12.68 -5.36 19.67
C LEU A 187 -12.39 -4.65 20.99
N PRO A 188 -13.18 -4.79 22.07
CA PRO A 188 -12.90 -4.08 23.33
C PRO A 188 -11.59 -4.54 24.01
N LYS A 189 -11.14 -5.77 23.75
CA LYS A 189 -9.86 -6.27 24.25
C LYS A 189 -8.70 -5.64 23.52
N VAL A 190 -8.74 -5.69 22.19
CA VAL A 190 -7.71 -5.07 21.34
C VAL A 190 -7.66 -3.56 21.59
N GLU A 191 -8.79 -2.90 21.80
CA GLU A 191 -8.84 -1.48 22.14
C GLU A 191 -8.18 -1.17 23.49
N SER A 192 -8.37 -2.02 24.51
CA SER A 192 -7.70 -1.88 25.81
C SER A 192 -6.19 -2.13 25.70
N ASP A 193 -5.79 -3.22 25.03
CA ASP A 193 -4.38 -3.58 24.85
C ASP A 193 -3.64 -2.49 24.04
N LEU A 194 -4.29 -1.95 23.01
CA LEU A 194 -3.76 -0.89 22.16
C LEU A 194 -3.58 0.42 22.95
N ARG A 195 -4.53 0.80 23.82
CA ARG A 195 -4.34 1.97 24.71
C ARG A 195 -3.11 1.82 25.59
N GLN A 196 -2.96 0.66 26.23
CA GLN A 196 -1.80 0.40 27.07
C GLN A 196 -0.49 0.51 26.29
N ILE A 197 -0.40 -0.13 25.11
CA ILE A 197 0.82 -0.08 24.28
C ILE A 197 1.13 1.35 23.81
N LEU A 198 0.10 2.15 23.50
CA LEU A 198 0.30 3.55 23.10
C LEU A 198 0.76 4.41 24.28
N GLU A 199 0.21 4.23 25.48
CA GLU A 199 0.65 4.92 26.70
C GLU A 199 2.11 4.56 27.03
N GLU A 200 2.47 3.28 26.99
CA GLU A 200 3.85 2.81 27.19
C GLU A 200 4.82 3.40 26.14
N TRP A 201 4.38 3.47 24.88
CA TRP A 201 5.18 4.07 23.80
C TRP A 201 5.39 5.58 24.00
N GLU A 202 4.36 6.32 24.39
CA GLU A 202 4.48 7.76 24.65
C GLU A 202 5.35 8.05 25.88
N GLU A 203 5.32 7.19 26.91
CA GLU A 203 6.20 7.27 28.07
C GLU A 203 7.66 6.96 27.72
N GLU A 204 7.90 5.92 26.91
CA GLU A 204 9.25 5.50 26.50
C GLU A 204 9.94 6.55 25.60
N TYR A 205 9.21 7.11 24.63
CA TYR A 205 9.78 8.02 23.62
C TYR A 205 9.52 9.50 23.90
N GLY A 206 8.72 9.83 24.92
CA GLY A 206 8.44 11.21 25.33
C GLY A 206 7.72 12.05 24.28
N ARG A 207 7.03 11.42 23.33
CA ARG A 207 6.30 12.08 22.23
C ARG A 207 4.99 11.34 21.93
N PRO A 208 3.95 12.02 21.42
CA PRO A 208 2.69 11.38 21.05
C PRO A 208 2.84 10.40 19.88
N PHE A 209 2.06 9.31 19.91
CA PHE A 209 1.98 8.41 18.75
C PHE A 209 0.97 8.97 17.74
N LEU A 210 1.50 9.51 16.63
CA LEU A 210 0.70 10.13 15.58
C LEU A 210 0.33 9.14 14.48
N VAL A 211 -0.91 9.24 14.01
CA VAL A 211 -1.44 8.53 12.84
C VAL A 211 -2.10 9.58 11.96
N HIS A 212 -1.55 9.81 10.77
CA HIS A 212 -1.94 10.90 9.86
C HIS A 212 -1.99 12.29 10.54
N GLY A 213 -1.06 12.55 11.47
CA GLY A 213 -0.94 13.83 12.15
C GLY A 213 -1.81 13.98 13.40
N GLU A 214 -2.68 13.02 13.70
CA GLU A 214 -3.51 13.02 14.91
C GLU A 214 -2.98 12.04 15.95
N ARG A 215 -3.03 12.41 17.23
CA ARG A 215 -2.65 11.53 18.33
C ARG A 215 -3.64 10.38 18.43
N TYR A 216 -3.15 9.15 18.28
CA TYR A 216 -4.04 8.00 18.12
C TYR A 216 -4.82 7.63 19.40
N LEU A 217 -4.28 7.93 20.57
CA LEU A 217 -5.01 7.79 21.84
C LEU A 217 -6.30 8.62 21.87
N ASP A 218 -6.26 9.85 21.36
CA ASP A 218 -7.41 10.75 21.34
C ASP A 218 -8.50 10.22 20.37
N GLU A 219 -8.11 9.63 19.23
CA GLU A 219 -9.03 8.97 18.28
C GLU A 219 -9.76 7.77 18.93
N LEU A 220 -9.03 6.97 19.72
CA LEU A 220 -9.59 5.85 20.47
C LEU A 220 -10.56 6.32 21.57
N GLU A 221 -10.24 7.40 22.27
CA GLU A 221 -11.14 7.99 23.28
C GLU A 221 -12.42 8.54 22.64
N ALA A 222 -12.30 9.28 21.53
CA ALA A 222 -13.44 9.81 20.80
C ALA A 222 -14.38 8.69 20.30
N THR A 223 -13.81 7.56 19.86
CA THR A 223 -14.58 6.39 19.42
C THR A 223 -15.29 5.69 20.58
N SER A 224 -14.65 5.57 21.74
CA SER A 224 -15.26 4.97 22.95
C SER A 224 -16.32 5.88 23.58
N GLN A 225 -16.15 7.20 23.49
CA GLN A 225 -17.09 8.19 24.00
C GLN A 225 -18.34 8.35 23.14
N LYS A 226 -18.36 7.83 21.89
CA LYS A 226 -19.56 7.82 21.04
C LYS A 226 -20.46 6.67 21.50
N PRO A 227 -21.35 6.89 22.48
CA PRO A 227 -22.09 5.80 23.09
C PRO A 227 -23.11 5.32 22.06
N ALA A 228 -23.53 4.07 22.20
CA ALA A 228 -24.57 3.36 21.46
C ALA A 228 -25.95 4.08 21.41
N THR A 229 -26.00 5.29 20.87
CA THR A 229 -27.21 6.12 20.69
C THR A 229 -27.97 5.74 19.43
N GLN A 230 -27.45 4.83 18.60
CA GLN A 230 -28.12 4.28 17.43
C GLN A 230 -28.58 2.82 17.65
N GLY A 231 -29.17 2.50 18.80
CA GLY A 231 -29.58 1.10 19.07
C GLY A 231 -30.65 0.84 20.12
N SER A 232 -31.23 1.84 20.79
CA SER A 232 -32.33 1.59 21.72
C SER A 232 -33.40 2.67 21.67
N VAL A 233 -34.18 2.67 20.60
CA VAL A 233 -35.56 3.17 20.67
C VAL A 233 -36.36 2.09 21.40
N ARG A 234 -36.22 2.02 22.72
CA ARG A 234 -37.18 1.35 23.58
C ARG A 234 -38.44 2.21 23.51
N SER A 235 -39.33 1.87 22.58
CA SER A 235 -40.65 2.47 22.46
C SER A 235 -41.35 2.36 23.82
N LYS A 236 -41.44 3.51 24.49
CA LYS A 236 -42.31 3.69 25.64
C LYS A 236 -43.74 3.46 25.15
N THR A 237 -44.28 2.28 25.38
CA THR A 237 -45.71 2.01 25.26
C THR A 237 -46.45 2.94 26.22
N PRO A 238 -47.41 3.76 25.77
CA PRO A 238 -48.21 4.59 26.66
C PRO A 238 -49.13 3.72 27.50
N SER A 239 -49.08 3.95 28.80
CA SER A 239 -50.00 3.44 29.83
C SER A 239 -51.47 3.58 29.43
N ILE A 240 -52.17 2.45 29.25
CA ILE A 240 -53.64 2.39 29.14
C ILE A 240 -54.21 2.34 30.58
N PRO A 241 -55.17 3.21 30.95
CA PRO A 241 -55.74 3.23 32.29
C PRO A 241 -56.73 2.07 32.52
N PRO A 242 -56.87 1.56 33.75
CA PRO A 242 -57.79 0.45 34.04
C PRO A 242 -59.22 0.99 34.21
N ARG A 243 -60.19 0.49 33.44
CA ARG A 243 -61.61 0.77 33.69
C ARG A 243 -62.47 -0.50 33.70
N SER A 244 -62.97 -0.76 34.91
CA SER A 244 -64.27 -1.32 35.31
C SER A 244 -64.88 -2.54 34.61
N LYS A 245 -64.99 -3.61 35.42
CA LYS A 245 -66.07 -4.58 35.58
C LYS A 245 -67.41 -4.23 34.88
N THR A 246 -67.93 -5.18 34.09
CA THR A 246 -69.33 -5.69 34.18
C THR A 246 -69.47 -7.03 33.41
N PRO A 247 -70.43 -7.89 33.78
CA PRO A 247 -70.38 -9.33 33.58
C PRO A 247 -71.11 -9.78 32.31
N SER A 248 -70.70 -10.91 31.73
CA SER A 248 -71.50 -11.60 30.71
C SER A 248 -71.87 -13.00 31.20
N SER A 249 -73.18 -13.17 31.38
CA SER A 249 -73.86 -14.40 31.76
C SER A 249 -73.82 -15.44 30.64
N ILE A 250 -73.60 -16.69 30.99
CA ILE A 250 -73.87 -17.86 30.16
C ILE A 250 -74.96 -18.67 30.87
N PRO A 251 -76.10 -18.98 30.22
CA PRO A 251 -77.02 -19.99 30.73
C PRO A 251 -76.73 -21.40 30.15
N PRO A 252 -77.20 -22.48 30.79
CA PRO A 252 -76.66 -23.84 30.63
C PRO A 252 -77.61 -24.83 29.92
N SER A 253 -77.15 -26.09 29.82
CA SER A 253 -77.93 -27.34 29.63
C SER A 253 -78.25 -27.68 28.16
N THR A 254 -78.21 -28.91 27.62
CA THR A 254 -78.06 -30.33 28.03
C THR A 254 -77.89 -31.10 26.69
N VAL A 255 -77.33 -32.30 26.53
CA VAL A 255 -77.83 -33.61 26.94
C VAL A 255 -76.70 -34.64 26.73
N ARG A 256 -76.41 -35.43 27.77
CA ARG A 256 -75.79 -36.77 27.73
C ARG A 256 -76.93 -37.78 27.85
N PRO A 257 -76.81 -39.07 27.46
CA PRO A 257 -76.38 -40.06 28.47
C PRO A 257 -75.63 -41.30 27.92
N LYS A 258 -74.64 -41.79 28.69
CA LYS A 258 -74.57 -43.10 29.42
C LYS A 258 -74.01 -44.22 28.52
N SER A 259 -73.07 -45.04 28.95
CA SER A 259 -72.94 -45.86 30.17
C SER A 259 -71.53 -46.49 30.16
N ALA A 260 -70.91 -47.04 31.20
CA ALA A 260 -71.11 -47.15 32.65
C ALA A 260 -69.80 -47.76 33.22
N ALA A 261 -69.56 -47.50 34.52
CA ALA A 261 -69.02 -48.41 35.57
C ALA A 261 -67.78 -49.29 35.27
N ALA A 262 -66.88 -49.60 36.20
CA ALA A 262 -66.62 -49.22 37.59
C ALA A 262 -65.32 -49.95 38.00
N ALA A 263 -64.69 -49.41 39.06
CA ALA A 263 -63.93 -50.09 40.11
C ALA A 263 -62.67 -50.95 39.79
N ALA A 264 -61.59 -50.56 40.46
CA ALA A 264 -60.41 -51.35 40.85
C ALA A 264 -60.82 -52.54 41.80
N PRO A 265 -59.94 -53.48 42.29
CA PRO A 265 -58.48 -53.34 42.47
C PRO A 265 -57.60 -54.63 42.34
N THR A 266 -56.30 -54.46 42.65
CA THR A 266 -55.32 -55.41 43.23
C THR A 266 -54.58 -56.48 42.40
N THR A 267 -53.28 -56.58 42.75
CA THR A 267 -52.32 -57.71 42.70
C THR A 267 -51.58 -58.12 41.41
N ALA A 268 -50.30 -57.73 41.38
CA ALA A 268 -49.10 -58.57 41.37
C ALA A 268 -48.58 -59.25 40.05
N ILE A 269 -47.24 -59.16 39.94
CA ILE A 269 -46.25 -60.11 39.39
C ILE A 269 -45.62 -59.82 37.99
N LYS A 270 -44.27 -59.74 38.04
CA LYS A 270 -43.20 -60.16 37.08
C LYS A 270 -42.54 -59.15 36.11
N ASN A 271 -41.30 -58.81 36.49
CA ASN A 271 -40.04 -58.93 35.73
C ASN A 271 -39.87 -58.22 34.38
N GLN A 272 -38.99 -57.21 34.31
CA GLN A 272 -37.61 -57.33 33.78
C GLN A 272 -36.98 -55.93 33.61
N THR A 273 -35.86 -55.72 34.29
CA THR A 273 -34.93 -54.60 34.13
C THR A 273 -33.63 -55.11 33.54
N LEU A 274 -33.14 -54.51 32.45
CA LEU A 274 -31.73 -54.58 32.07
C LEU A 274 -31.17 -53.18 31.90
N ARG A 275 -30.33 -52.81 32.86
CA ARG A 275 -29.45 -51.65 32.89
C ARG A 275 -28.02 -52.21 32.98
N GLY A 276 -27.18 -51.92 32.00
CA GLY A 276 -25.76 -52.30 31.97
C GLY A 276 -24.84 -51.18 32.48
N PRO A 277 -23.69 -51.46 33.13
CA PRO A 277 -22.97 -50.52 33.99
C PRO A 277 -21.59 -50.04 33.46
N PRO A 278 -20.96 -49.03 34.09
CA PRO A 278 -19.63 -48.50 33.76
C PRO A 278 -18.53 -49.05 34.70
N ARG A 279 -17.24 -49.08 34.28
CA ARG A 279 -16.09 -49.16 35.21
C ARG A 279 -14.82 -48.50 34.66
N SER A 280 -14.16 -47.75 35.54
CA SER A 280 -12.81 -47.17 35.46
C SER A 280 -11.73 -48.15 35.94
N LYS A 281 -10.46 -47.93 35.54
CA LYS A 281 -9.24 -47.88 36.40
C LYS A 281 -7.94 -47.84 35.57
N THR A 282 -7.03 -46.94 35.94
CA THR A 282 -5.57 -46.94 35.66
C THR A 282 -4.84 -47.77 36.74
N PRO A 283 -3.60 -48.31 36.52
CA PRO A 283 -2.35 -47.53 36.64
C PRO A 283 -1.14 -47.93 35.73
N THR A 284 -0.24 -46.94 35.55
CA THR A 284 1.25 -46.90 35.44
C THR A 284 2.08 -48.13 34.97
N ALA A 285 2.95 -47.93 33.95
CA ALA A 285 4.44 -48.01 34.01
C ALA A 285 5.15 -48.35 32.68
N SER A 286 6.02 -47.42 32.24
CA SER A 286 7.39 -47.57 31.69
C SER A 286 7.79 -48.82 30.86
N ARG A 287 8.24 -48.59 29.61
CA ARG A 287 9.65 -48.80 29.14
C ARG A 287 9.78 -48.73 27.60
N ASN A 288 10.70 -47.87 27.14
CA ASN A 288 11.40 -47.99 25.85
C ASN A 288 12.35 -49.21 25.89
N PRO A 289 12.73 -49.80 24.73
CA PRO A 289 14.02 -49.41 24.13
C PRO A 289 14.10 -49.40 22.59
N LEU A 290 15.23 -48.83 22.18
CA LEU A 290 15.83 -48.52 20.88
C LEU A 290 16.04 -49.69 19.89
N ALA A 291 16.24 -49.30 18.62
CA ALA A 291 17.23 -49.75 17.60
C ALA A 291 16.57 -50.12 16.26
N SER A 292 17.12 -49.93 15.05
CA SER A 292 18.19 -49.12 14.43
C SER A 292 18.29 -49.60 12.97
N SER A 293 18.80 -48.75 12.08
CA SER A 293 19.48 -49.09 10.80
C SER A 293 18.62 -49.23 9.53
N VAL A 294 19.03 -48.87 8.29
CA VAL A 294 20.12 -48.09 7.64
C VAL A 294 19.79 -48.07 6.11
N MET A 295 20.38 -47.14 5.34
CA MET A 295 20.39 -46.92 3.86
C MET A 295 19.30 -45.97 3.33
N GLY A 296 19.53 -44.92 2.54
CA GLY A 296 20.67 -44.33 1.81
C GLY A 296 20.08 -43.44 0.67
N PRO A 297 20.71 -42.34 0.20
CA PRO A 297 20.05 -41.33 -0.64
C PRO A 297 20.39 -41.45 -2.14
N PRO A 298 19.75 -40.64 -3.01
CA PRO A 298 20.57 -39.98 -4.04
C PRO A 298 20.21 -38.51 -4.33
N LEU A 299 21.27 -37.70 -4.27
CA LEU A 299 21.82 -36.79 -5.29
C LEU A 299 20.92 -35.93 -6.20
N SER A 300 21.31 -34.65 -6.22
CA SER A 300 21.07 -33.59 -7.19
C SER A 300 21.46 -33.97 -8.63
N ASN A 301 20.75 -33.43 -9.62
CA ASN A 301 21.35 -33.13 -10.93
C ASN A 301 20.67 -31.91 -11.60
N SER A 302 21.48 -30.88 -11.82
CA SER A 302 21.25 -29.80 -12.79
C SER A 302 21.68 -30.29 -14.16
N SER A 303 20.95 -29.98 -15.23
CA SER A 303 21.52 -29.65 -16.56
C SER A 303 20.46 -29.26 -17.58
N SER A 304 20.96 -28.42 -18.48
CA SER A 304 20.37 -27.54 -19.50
C SER A 304 20.05 -28.20 -20.85
N ASN A 305 19.53 -27.34 -21.75
CA ASN A 305 19.37 -27.42 -23.21
C ASN A 305 17.99 -27.90 -23.73
N SER A 306 17.16 -27.03 -24.35
CA SER A 306 17.24 -26.45 -25.72
C SER A 306 17.17 -27.56 -26.78
N SER A 307 16.23 -27.64 -27.73
CA SER A 307 15.76 -26.61 -28.68
C SER A 307 14.64 -27.19 -29.59
N PHE A 308 14.05 -26.29 -30.39
CA PHE A 308 13.43 -26.45 -31.73
C PHE A 308 12.09 -27.19 -31.89
N ALA A 309 11.07 -26.46 -32.37
CA ALA A 309 10.54 -26.59 -33.74
C ALA A 309 9.38 -25.60 -33.97
N ALA A 310 9.41 -24.91 -35.11
CA ALA A 310 8.42 -23.94 -35.58
C ALA A 310 7.45 -24.57 -36.59
N SER A 311 6.19 -24.12 -36.62
CA SER A 311 5.41 -23.96 -37.86
C SER A 311 4.07 -23.21 -37.67
N VAL A 312 4.05 -21.97 -38.18
CA VAL A 312 3.04 -21.27 -39.00
C VAL A 312 1.54 -21.66 -38.97
N GLY A 313 0.69 -20.65 -38.71
CA GLY A 313 -0.72 -20.60 -39.16
C GLY A 313 -1.57 -19.52 -38.45
N PRO A 314 -2.30 -18.61 -39.17
CA PRO A 314 -2.71 -17.31 -38.63
C PRO A 314 -4.17 -17.25 -38.14
N ALA A 315 -4.47 -16.42 -37.13
CA ALA A 315 -5.71 -15.64 -37.02
C ALA A 315 -5.82 -14.85 -35.68
N SER A 316 -6.08 -13.55 -35.82
CA SER A 316 -7.07 -12.77 -35.06
C SER A 316 -7.09 -12.74 -33.51
N LEU A 317 -6.82 -11.52 -33.03
CA LEU A 317 -7.66 -10.71 -32.11
C LEU A 317 -7.47 -10.82 -30.58
N ARG A 318 -6.92 -9.70 -30.07
CA ARG A 318 -7.41 -8.85 -28.97
C ARG A 318 -7.14 -9.25 -27.50
N SER A 319 -6.24 -8.48 -26.89
CA SER A 319 -6.11 -8.21 -25.45
C SER A 319 -7.33 -7.50 -24.85
N PRO A 320 -7.64 -7.72 -23.56
CA PRO A 320 -8.49 -6.81 -22.78
C PRO A 320 -7.71 -6.18 -21.61
N SER A 321 -7.29 -4.92 -21.76
CA SER A 321 -7.03 -4.04 -20.61
C SER A 321 -8.22 -3.09 -20.45
N LYS A 322 -8.89 -3.15 -19.30
CA LYS A 322 -9.95 -2.22 -18.89
C LYS A 322 -9.45 -1.38 -17.72
N ILE A 323 -9.27 -0.09 -17.99
CA ILE A 323 -9.28 1.00 -17.00
C ILE A 323 -10.69 1.64 -17.09
N PRO A 324 -11.39 1.96 -15.98
CA PRO A 324 -12.70 2.62 -16.02
C PRO A 324 -12.61 4.10 -16.39
N GLY A 325 -13.42 4.51 -17.37
CA GLY A 325 -13.53 5.90 -17.85
C GLY A 325 -14.52 6.76 -17.05
N ARG A 326 -14.24 8.07 -17.02
CA ARG A 326 -15.16 9.14 -16.61
C ARG A 326 -16.05 9.56 -17.79
N GLN A 327 -17.33 9.77 -17.52
CA GLN A 327 -18.36 10.20 -18.47
C GLN A 327 -18.26 11.70 -18.85
N PRO A 328 -18.66 12.11 -20.07
CA PRO A 328 -18.85 13.50 -20.46
C PRO A 328 -20.32 13.93 -20.37
N LEU A 329 -20.56 15.20 -20.04
CA LEU A 329 -21.88 15.86 -20.17
C LEU A 329 -21.90 16.77 -21.39
N SER A 330 -23.02 16.71 -22.11
CA SER A 330 -23.28 17.35 -23.40
C SER A 330 -24.21 18.56 -23.25
N ASN A 331 -23.90 19.59 -24.04
CA ASN A 331 -24.72 20.63 -24.67
C ASN A 331 -25.68 21.53 -23.87
N MET A 332 -25.42 22.84 -24.00
CA MET A 332 -26.48 23.83 -24.24
C MET A 332 -25.98 24.98 -25.13
N LEU A 333 -26.64 25.18 -26.27
CA LEU A 333 -26.49 26.34 -27.17
C LEU A 333 -27.61 27.34 -26.87
N GLN A 334 -27.30 28.64 -26.79
CA GLN A 334 -28.05 29.71 -27.47
C GLN A 334 -27.24 31.03 -27.42
N ALA A 335 -27.26 31.75 -28.53
CA ALA A 335 -26.51 32.97 -28.82
C ALA A 335 -27.18 34.29 -28.36
N GLY A 336 -26.40 35.37 -28.26
CA GLY A 336 -26.88 36.76 -28.48
C GLY A 336 -26.13 37.91 -27.76
N SER A 337 -25.71 38.93 -28.54
CA SER A 337 -25.31 40.32 -28.20
C SER A 337 -23.93 40.58 -27.53
N SER A 338 -23.18 41.68 -27.74
CA SER A 338 -23.22 42.84 -28.65
C SER A 338 -21.93 43.72 -28.49
N THR A 339 -21.49 44.36 -29.59
CA THR A 339 -20.85 45.70 -29.76
C THR A 339 -19.71 46.27 -28.88
N ALA A 340 -18.58 46.57 -29.55
CA ALA A 340 -17.77 47.82 -29.63
C ALA A 340 -17.49 48.72 -28.40
N ARG A 341 -16.19 49.05 -28.17
CA ARG A 341 -15.67 50.44 -28.05
C ARG A 341 -14.14 50.52 -28.07
N ARG A 342 -13.66 51.67 -28.57
CA ARG A 342 -12.32 52.12 -28.97
C ARG A 342 -11.63 52.96 -27.87
N PRO A 343 -10.29 53.17 -27.92
CA PRO A 343 -9.69 54.41 -27.39
C PRO A 343 -8.80 55.21 -28.41
N PRO A 344 -8.41 56.47 -28.09
CA PRO A 344 -8.24 57.59 -29.03
C PRO A 344 -6.76 57.98 -29.37
N PRO A 345 -6.51 59.05 -30.20
CA PRO A 345 -5.21 59.33 -30.82
C PRO A 345 -4.46 60.64 -30.40
N GLY A 346 -3.12 60.65 -30.58
CA GLY A 346 -2.20 61.79 -30.84
C GLY A 346 -1.81 62.72 -29.66
N PRO A 347 -0.73 63.56 -29.72
CA PRO A 347 -0.02 64.07 -30.92
C PRO A 347 1.54 64.27 -30.87
N LEU A 348 2.12 64.41 -32.07
CA LEU A 348 3.25 65.26 -32.56
C LEU A 348 4.59 65.46 -31.79
N GLY A 349 5.72 65.29 -32.52
CA GLY A 349 7.03 65.90 -32.19
C GLY A 349 8.20 65.44 -33.07
N HIS A 350 8.70 66.33 -33.94
CA HIS A 350 9.98 66.24 -34.67
C HIS A 350 11.21 66.35 -33.74
N CYS A 351 12.36 65.76 -34.11
CA CYS A 351 13.66 66.44 -34.36
C CYS A 351 14.88 65.49 -34.31
N ARG A 352 15.93 65.91 -35.05
CA ARG A 352 17.18 65.23 -35.46
C ARG A 352 18.30 65.26 -34.39
N THR A 353 19.45 64.70 -34.79
CA THR A 353 20.86 64.81 -34.31
C THR A 353 21.33 63.58 -33.50
N GLU A 354 22.22 62.72 -33.97
CA GLU A 354 23.65 62.79 -34.41
C GLU A 354 24.62 62.28 -33.33
N SER A 355 25.55 61.42 -33.80
CA SER A 355 26.88 61.08 -33.23
C SER A 355 26.93 60.13 -32.02
N ASP A 356 27.85 59.15 -31.89
CA ASP A 356 29.07 58.86 -32.63
C ASP A 356 29.63 57.45 -32.32
N SER A 357 30.63 57.05 -33.11
CA SER A 357 31.67 56.03 -32.88
C SER A 357 31.33 54.54 -33.05
N SER A 358 32.14 53.69 -33.69
CA SER A 358 33.30 53.80 -34.59
C SER A 358 33.72 52.36 -34.91
N THR A 359 33.72 51.91 -36.16
CA THR A 359 34.52 50.74 -36.57
C THR A 359 34.95 50.89 -38.02
N LEU A 360 36.12 51.50 -38.21
CA LEU A 360 36.87 51.46 -39.45
C LEU A 360 37.80 50.24 -39.42
N ARG A 361 37.62 49.30 -40.35
CA ARG A 361 38.73 48.88 -41.23
C ARG A 361 38.20 48.13 -42.47
N SER A 362 38.17 48.90 -43.55
CA SER A 362 38.15 48.52 -44.95
C SER A 362 39.25 47.50 -45.32
N ARG A 363 38.94 46.53 -46.18
CA ARG A 363 39.72 46.24 -47.40
C ARG A 363 38.82 45.73 -48.53
N MET A 364 39.08 46.28 -49.71
CA MET A 364 38.30 46.25 -50.95
C MET A 364 38.44 44.96 -51.77
N ALA A 365 37.30 44.55 -52.35
CA ALA A 365 36.95 44.34 -53.77
C ALA A 365 37.69 43.33 -54.70
N PRO A 366 36.98 42.80 -55.73
CA PRO A 366 37.25 41.56 -56.51
C PRO A 366 37.79 41.89 -57.94
N PRO A 367 37.54 41.18 -59.09
CA PRO A 367 37.16 39.80 -59.51
C PRO A 367 38.23 39.27 -60.55
N PRO A 368 38.02 38.44 -61.63
CA PRO A 368 36.83 37.72 -62.15
C PRO A 368 37.02 36.28 -62.72
N ARG A 369 35.84 35.71 -63.07
CA ARG A 369 35.48 34.56 -63.92
C ARG A 369 35.50 33.15 -63.33
#